data_AF-A0A8T3SQR6-F1
#
_entry.id   AF-A0A8T3SQR6-F1
#
_cell.length_a   1.000
_cell.length_b   1.000
_cell.length_c   1.000
_cell.angle_alpha   90.00
_cell.angle_beta   90.00
_cell.angle_gamma   90.00
#
_symmetry.space_group_name_H-M   'P 1'
#
loop_
_entity.id
_entity.type
_entity.pdbx_description
1 polymer ?
#
loop_
_entity_poly.entity_id
_entity_poly.type
_entity_poly.pdbx_seq_one_letter_code
_entity_poly.pdbx_strand_id
1 'polypeptide(L)'
;MQSHKFLILIGYLFMLAFALPARAQDDVPELTQQRQSYKLARIALTTGQTQVFEALKSQLTDYPLYPYLVYEDLKRRLGSAPDAEIERFIETYADTPLAYQLRGLWLHELFDQDRWTTFLDAYDGRADPTLQCYDQRARIRAGHLEGVIEATKQLWLVGFSQVSACDRLFEWFASQDAFTDEIIWARIDLAMQYGNPALAGYLAKKLDAADRAWVALWQRAYSDPRGALAEPALRIDSDFTRKIVADAVLR
;
A
#
# COMPACT_ATOMS: atom_id res chain seq x y z
N MET A 1 37.97 39.83 -66.20
CA MET A 1 36.92 39.34 -65.28
C MET A 1 36.96 37.82 -65.33
N GLN A 2 37.91 37.16 -64.63
CA GLN A 2 37.81 36.66 -63.24
C GLN A 2 36.63 35.70 -63.07
N SER A 3 36.87 34.38 -63.18
CA SER A 3 37.34 33.44 -62.14
C SER A 3 36.20 33.02 -61.19
N HIS A 4 36.27 31.77 -60.70
CA HIS A 4 35.37 31.15 -59.71
C HIS A 4 34.16 30.36 -60.23
N LYS A 5 34.38 29.31 -61.04
CA LYS A 5 33.39 28.20 -61.15
C LYS A 5 33.98 26.79 -61.08
N PHE A 6 35.27 26.62 -60.80
CA PHE A 6 35.95 25.32 -60.87
C PHE A 6 36.37 24.71 -59.52
N LEU A 7 35.84 25.21 -58.39
CA LEU A 7 36.32 24.84 -57.05
C LEU A 7 35.25 24.24 -56.11
N ILE A 8 34.09 23.83 -56.62
CA ILE A 8 32.99 23.25 -55.80
C ILE A 8 32.66 21.81 -56.22
N LEU A 9 33.62 21.07 -56.79
CA LEU A 9 33.44 19.65 -57.10
C LEU A 9 34.52 18.72 -56.52
N ILE A 10 35.21 19.17 -55.47
CA ILE A 10 36.19 18.35 -54.72
C ILE A 10 35.82 18.26 -53.21
N GLY A 11 34.68 18.85 -52.81
CA GLY A 11 34.18 18.83 -51.42
C GLY A 11 33.10 17.77 -51.12
N TYR A 12 32.74 16.92 -52.09
CA TYR A 12 31.68 15.90 -51.93
C TYR A 12 32.18 14.45 -52.10
N LEU A 13 33.51 14.24 -52.12
CA LEU A 13 34.13 12.92 -52.21
C LEU A 13 35.06 12.61 -51.03
N PHE A 14 34.84 13.27 -49.88
CA PHE A 14 35.57 12.99 -48.64
C PHE A 14 34.63 12.95 -47.42
N MET A 15 33.42 12.43 -47.62
CA MET A 15 32.44 12.18 -46.55
C MET A 15 31.78 10.80 -46.75
N LEU A 16 32.58 9.79 -47.12
CA LEU A 16 32.10 8.45 -47.44
C LEU A 16 33.00 7.32 -46.92
N ALA A 17 33.91 7.59 -45.97
CA ALA A 17 34.91 6.60 -45.54
C ALA A 17 35.19 6.59 -44.04
N PHE A 18 34.17 6.71 -43.20
CA PHE A 18 34.23 6.22 -41.81
C PHE A 18 32.93 5.50 -41.43
N ALA A 19 32.46 4.60 -42.29
CA ALA A 19 31.61 3.51 -41.83
C ALA A 19 32.51 2.51 -41.11
N LEU A 20 32.81 2.79 -39.83
CA LEU A 20 33.29 1.76 -38.92
C LEU A 20 32.28 0.62 -38.98
N PRO A 21 32.68 -0.64 -39.25
CA PRO A 21 31.77 -1.74 -39.07
C PRO A 21 31.39 -1.72 -37.60
N ALA A 22 30.12 -1.48 -37.30
CA ALA A 22 29.56 -1.77 -35.99
C ALA A 22 29.75 -3.28 -35.80
N ARG A 23 30.82 -3.66 -35.11
CA ARG A 23 30.96 -5.01 -34.60
C ARG A 23 29.86 -5.14 -33.56
N ALA A 24 28.77 -5.81 -33.91
CA ALA A 24 27.93 -6.45 -32.93
C ALA A 24 28.85 -7.42 -32.19
N GLN A 25 29.26 -7.05 -30.98
CA GLN A 25 29.97 -7.94 -30.09
C GLN A 25 29.00 -9.08 -29.79
N ASP A 26 29.44 -10.33 -29.97
CA ASP A 26 28.64 -11.52 -29.71
C ASP A 26 28.38 -11.63 -28.19
N ASP A 27 27.47 -10.82 -27.63
CA ASP A 27 27.06 -10.86 -26.22
C ASP A 27 26.12 -12.06 -25.94
N VAL A 28 25.73 -12.81 -26.98
CA VAL A 28 24.76 -13.91 -26.91
C VAL A 28 25.26 -15.09 -26.06
N PRO A 29 26.53 -15.56 -26.16
CA PRO A 29 27.05 -16.62 -25.31
C PRO A 29 27.18 -16.18 -23.84
N GLU A 30 27.61 -14.94 -23.59
CA GLU A 30 27.77 -14.38 -22.25
C GLU A 30 26.41 -14.25 -21.53
N LEU A 31 25.42 -13.67 -22.19
CA LEU A 31 24.05 -13.59 -21.66
C LEU A 31 23.42 -14.97 -21.44
N THR A 32 23.76 -15.97 -22.27
CA THR A 32 23.30 -17.36 -22.09
C THR A 32 23.90 -17.98 -20.83
N GLN A 33 25.19 -17.74 -20.57
CA GLN A 33 25.86 -18.20 -19.35
C GLN A 33 25.29 -17.50 -18.10
N GLN A 34 25.15 -16.17 -18.12
CA GLN A 34 24.57 -15.41 -17.02
C GLN A 34 23.13 -15.86 -16.70
N ARG A 35 22.32 -16.17 -17.73
CA ARG A 35 20.98 -16.72 -17.54
C ARG A 35 20.99 -18.07 -16.83
N GLN A 36 21.95 -18.94 -17.14
CA GLN A 36 22.09 -20.23 -16.46
C GLN A 36 22.55 -20.06 -15.00
N SER A 37 23.55 -19.21 -14.77
CA SER A 37 24.00 -18.85 -13.42
C SER A 37 22.87 -18.26 -12.57
N TYR A 38 22.03 -17.40 -13.16
CA TYR A 38 20.86 -16.84 -12.49
C TYR A 38 19.85 -17.92 -12.06
N LYS A 39 19.55 -18.89 -12.94
CA LYS A 39 18.66 -20.03 -12.59
C LYS A 39 19.24 -20.84 -11.44
N LEU A 40 20.54 -21.14 -11.48
CA LEU A 40 21.23 -21.86 -10.41
C LEU A 40 21.25 -21.06 -9.10
N ALA A 41 21.46 -19.75 -9.15
CA ALA A 41 21.42 -18.87 -7.98
C ALA A 41 20.04 -18.92 -7.30
N ARG A 42 18.95 -18.85 -8.08
CA ARG A 42 17.59 -18.99 -7.55
C ARG A 42 17.35 -20.34 -6.89
N ILE A 43 17.81 -21.43 -7.50
CA ILE A 43 17.71 -22.77 -6.91
C ILE A 43 18.51 -22.83 -5.60
N ALA A 44 19.74 -22.32 -5.59
CA ALA A 44 20.59 -22.27 -4.39
C ALA A 44 19.92 -21.48 -3.25
N LEU A 45 19.31 -20.32 -3.57
CA LEU A 45 18.59 -19.50 -2.61
C LEU A 45 17.39 -20.26 -1.99
N THR A 46 16.55 -20.85 -2.84
CA THR A 46 15.34 -21.58 -2.40
C THR A 46 15.65 -22.88 -1.64
N THR A 47 16.82 -23.49 -1.89
CA THR A 47 17.27 -24.72 -1.22
C THR A 47 18.20 -24.45 -0.02
N GLY A 48 18.42 -23.19 0.35
CA GLY A 48 19.22 -22.81 1.53
C GLY A 48 20.74 -22.96 1.35
N GLN A 49 21.23 -23.10 0.13
CA GLN A 49 22.67 -23.20 -0.17
C GLN A 49 23.33 -21.81 -0.23
N THR A 50 23.40 -21.12 0.91
CA THR A 50 23.80 -19.70 0.99
C THR A 50 25.17 -19.42 0.36
N GLN A 51 26.19 -20.24 0.60
CA GLN A 51 27.52 -20.03 -0.01
C GLN A 51 27.49 -20.12 -1.54
N VAL A 52 26.75 -21.09 -2.09
CA VAL A 52 26.60 -21.27 -3.54
C VAL A 52 25.82 -20.09 -4.12
N PHE A 53 24.77 -19.66 -3.43
CA PHE A 53 23.98 -18.49 -3.83
C PHE A 53 24.84 -17.22 -3.89
N GLU A 54 25.60 -16.91 -2.82
CA GLU A 54 26.45 -15.71 -2.77
C GLU A 54 27.53 -15.74 -3.86
N ALA A 55 28.17 -16.89 -4.08
CA ALA A 55 29.16 -17.06 -5.14
C ALA A 55 28.56 -16.77 -6.53
N LEU A 56 27.38 -17.32 -6.84
CA LEU A 56 26.70 -17.09 -8.12
C LEU A 56 26.16 -15.66 -8.25
N LYS A 57 25.60 -15.09 -7.17
CA LYS A 57 25.08 -13.72 -7.12
C LYS A 57 26.18 -12.71 -7.43
N SER A 58 27.38 -12.89 -6.89
CA SER A 58 28.51 -11.98 -7.09
C SER A 58 28.99 -11.88 -8.55
N GLN A 59 28.73 -12.91 -9.36
CA GLN A 59 29.10 -12.96 -10.79
C GLN A 59 28.04 -12.33 -11.70
N LEU A 60 26.91 -11.90 -11.14
CA LEU A 60 25.73 -11.47 -11.89
C LEU A 60 25.44 -9.97 -11.72
N THR A 61 26.36 -9.16 -11.19
CA THR A 61 26.10 -7.75 -10.87
C THR A 61 25.63 -6.92 -12.07
N ASP A 62 26.11 -7.24 -13.28
CA ASP A 62 25.73 -6.55 -14.52
C ASP A 62 24.56 -7.22 -15.25
N TYR A 63 24.03 -8.34 -14.72
CA TYR A 63 22.92 -9.06 -15.32
C TYR A 63 21.58 -8.34 -15.04
N PRO A 64 20.71 -8.10 -16.04
CA PRO A 64 19.49 -7.30 -15.85
C PRO A 64 18.54 -7.78 -14.74
N LEU A 65 18.55 -9.08 -14.40
CA LEU A 65 17.70 -9.63 -13.33
C LEU A 65 18.41 -9.74 -11.98
N TYR A 66 19.64 -9.25 -11.85
CA TYR A 66 20.36 -9.17 -10.57
C TYR A 66 19.53 -8.59 -9.41
N PRO A 67 18.74 -7.50 -9.59
CA PRO A 67 17.96 -6.92 -8.50
C PRO A 67 16.95 -7.91 -7.91
N TYR A 68 16.45 -8.86 -8.71
CA TYR A 68 15.54 -9.89 -8.22
C TYR A 68 16.25 -10.90 -7.31
N LEU A 69 17.54 -11.21 -7.52
CA LEU A 69 18.28 -12.07 -6.59
C LEU A 69 18.46 -11.38 -5.23
N VAL A 70 18.79 -10.10 -5.24
CA VAL A 70 18.97 -9.31 -4.01
C VAL A 70 17.65 -9.15 -3.27
N TYR A 71 16.56 -8.84 -3.98
CA TYR A 71 15.21 -8.74 -3.42
C TYR A 71 14.76 -10.04 -2.74
N GLU A 72 14.85 -11.19 -3.43
CA GLU A 72 14.40 -12.47 -2.88
C GLU A 72 15.26 -12.90 -1.68
N ASP A 73 16.55 -12.58 -1.69
CA ASP A 73 17.42 -12.80 -0.53
C ASP A 73 17.00 -11.95 0.66
N LEU A 74 16.90 -10.62 0.49
CA LEU A 74 16.48 -9.69 1.55
C LEU A 74 15.12 -10.08 2.12
N LYS A 75 14.16 -10.41 1.27
CA LYS A 75 12.82 -10.87 1.67
C LYS A 75 12.86 -12.11 2.58
N ARG A 76 13.77 -13.06 2.32
CA ARG A 76 13.88 -14.28 3.14
C ARG A 76 14.46 -14.04 4.53
N ARG A 77 15.29 -13.01 4.68
CA ARG A 77 15.97 -12.67 5.94
C ARG A 77 15.55 -11.30 6.48
N LEU A 78 14.34 -10.86 6.12
CA LEU A 78 13.89 -9.49 6.35
C LEU A 78 13.96 -9.08 7.83
N GLY A 79 13.63 -9.99 8.74
CA GLY A 79 13.69 -9.74 10.18
C GLY A 79 15.09 -9.69 10.79
N SER A 80 16.14 -10.10 10.06
CA SER A 80 17.53 -10.10 10.55
C SER A 80 18.51 -9.34 9.66
N ALA A 81 18.09 -8.91 8.47
CA ALA A 81 18.87 -8.06 7.60
C ALA A 81 19.15 -6.72 8.27
N PRO A 82 20.38 -6.16 8.15
CA PRO A 82 20.64 -4.79 8.58
C PRO A 82 19.76 -3.80 7.83
N ASP A 83 19.17 -2.83 8.54
CA ASP A 83 18.28 -1.82 7.92
C ASP A 83 18.98 -1.07 6.78
N ALA A 84 20.23 -0.68 6.98
CA ALA A 84 21.04 0.01 5.97
C ALA A 84 21.22 -0.78 4.67
N GLU A 85 21.06 -2.11 4.72
CA GLU A 85 21.07 -2.94 3.52
C GLU A 85 19.73 -2.89 2.77
N ILE A 86 18.62 -2.95 3.53
CA ILE A 86 17.26 -2.83 2.99
C ILE A 86 17.05 -1.44 2.40
N GLU A 87 17.41 -0.38 3.13
CA GLU A 87 17.36 1.01 2.69
C GLU A 87 18.15 1.21 1.40
N ARG A 88 19.39 0.72 1.35
CA ARG A 88 20.22 0.82 0.14
C ARG A 88 19.56 0.16 -1.06
N PHE A 89 18.95 -1.02 -0.89
CA PHE A 89 18.21 -1.67 -1.97
C PHE A 89 17.03 -0.80 -2.43
N ILE A 90 16.25 -0.29 -1.48
CA ILE A 90 15.08 0.53 -1.76
C ILE A 90 15.47 1.83 -2.50
N GLU A 91 16.57 2.49 -2.09
CA GLU A 91 17.09 3.69 -2.73
C GLU A 91 17.64 3.42 -4.12
N THR A 92 18.42 2.34 -4.26
CA THR A 92 19.05 1.96 -5.54
C THR A 92 18.01 1.62 -6.61
N TYR A 93 16.89 1.03 -6.21
CA TYR A 93 15.83 0.57 -7.12
C TYR A 93 14.50 1.31 -6.92
N ALA A 94 14.55 2.57 -6.48
CA ALA A 94 13.39 3.35 -6.03
C ALA A 94 12.28 3.51 -7.09
N ASP A 95 12.64 3.46 -8.37
CA ASP A 95 11.74 3.54 -9.52
C ASP A 95 11.13 2.19 -9.94
N THR A 96 11.44 1.12 -9.20
CA THR A 96 10.96 -0.24 -9.51
C THR A 96 9.86 -0.70 -8.54
N PRO A 97 8.99 -1.63 -8.99
CA PRO A 97 8.06 -2.32 -8.08
C PRO A 97 8.75 -3.09 -6.96
N LEU A 98 10.01 -3.52 -7.14
CA LEU A 98 10.74 -4.29 -6.13
C LEU A 98 11.01 -3.46 -4.87
N ALA A 99 11.44 -2.20 -5.02
CA ALA A 99 11.65 -1.30 -3.89
C ALA A 99 10.35 -1.02 -3.14
N TYR A 100 9.25 -0.75 -3.87
CA TYR A 100 7.94 -0.53 -3.26
C TYR A 100 7.47 -1.76 -2.45
N GLN A 101 7.62 -2.95 -3.02
CA GLN A 101 7.27 -4.21 -2.35
C GLN A 101 8.15 -4.48 -1.13
N LEU A 102 9.47 -4.36 -1.26
CA LEU A 102 10.39 -4.64 -0.15
C LEU A 102 10.16 -3.70 1.02
N ARG A 103 10.00 -2.39 0.75
CA ARG A 103 9.68 -1.42 1.82
C ARG A 103 8.38 -1.79 2.53
N GLY A 104 7.35 -2.23 1.80
CA GLY A 104 6.08 -2.65 2.42
C GLY A 104 6.27 -3.83 3.38
N LEU A 105 6.93 -4.88 2.91
CA LEU A 105 7.26 -6.04 3.75
C LEU A 105 8.09 -5.63 4.97
N TRP A 106 9.08 -4.74 4.77
CA TRP A 106 9.94 -4.28 5.84
C TRP A 106 9.19 -3.46 6.89
N LEU A 107 8.24 -2.61 6.47
CA LEU A 107 7.39 -1.87 7.39
C LEU A 107 6.52 -2.79 8.26
N HIS A 108 5.98 -3.88 7.70
CA HIS A 108 5.28 -4.89 8.51
C HIS A 108 6.23 -5.52 9.53
N GLU A 109 7.42 -5.95 9.09
CA GLU A 109 8.41 -6.57 9.98
C GLU A 109 8.85 -5.62 11.11
N LEU A 110 9.15 -4.35 10.79
CA LEU A 110 9.51 -3.34 11.77
C LEU A 110 8.41 -3.14 12.82
N PHE A 111 7.15 -3.13 12.38
CA PHE A 111 6.01 -3.00 13.28
C PHE A 111 5.86 -4.22 14.19
N ASP A 112 6.00 -5.43 13.65
CA ASP A 112 5.87 -6.68 14.39
C ASP A 112 7.03 -6.87 15.40
N GLN A 113 8.20 -6.29 15.13
CA GLN A 113 9.37 -6.27 16.03
C GLN A 113 9.34 -5.12 17.06
N ASP A 114 8.24 -4.38 17.16
CA ASP A 114 8.09 -3.21 18.01
C ASP A 114 9.10 -2.07 17.74
N ARG A 115 9.65 -1.98 16.52
CA ARG A 115 10.69 -1.01 16.12
C ARG A 115 10.09 0.31 15.62
N TRP A 116 9.34 1.00 16.48
CA TRP A 116 8.52 2.17 16.12
C TRP A 116 9.30 3.31 15.46
N THR A 117 10.46 3.67 16.00
CA THR A 117 11.25 4.79 15.46
C THR A 117 11.69 4.49 14.04
N THR A 118 12.29 3.31 13.81
CA THR A 118 12.70 2.88 12.46
C THR A 118 11.50 2.75 11.53
N PHE A 119 10.35 2.26 12.01
CA PHE A 119 9.12 2.24 11.24
C PHE A 119 8.73 3.64 10.76
N LEU A 120 8.71 4.63 11.68
CA LEU A 120 8.31 6.00 11.37
C LEU A 120 9.28 6.69 10.40
N ASP A 121 10.57 6.39 10.52
CA ASP A 121 11.60 6.91 9.60
C ASP A 121 11.48 6.30 8.20
N ALA A 122 11.12 5.02 8.12
CA ALA A 122 10.98 4.26 6.87
C ALA A 122 9.61 4.44 6.17
N TYR A 123 8.58 4.89 6.90
CA TYR A 123 7.22 4.96 6.39
C TYR A 123 7.09 6.04 5.31
N ASP A 124 6.62 5.66 4.13
CA ASP A 124 6.58 6.51 2.93
C ASP A 124 5.17 7.03 2.61
N GLY A 125 4.24 6.97 3.56
CA GLY A 125 2.87 7.46 3.36
C GLY A 125 2.02 6.63 2.38
N ARG A 126 2.45 5.39 2.07
CA ARG A 126 1.72 4.49 1.17
C ARG A 126 0.26 4.25 1.61
N ALA A 127 -0.60 4.12 0.61
CA ALA A 127 -2.02 3.84 0.77
C ALA A 127 -2.30 2.34 1.02
N ASP A 128 -1.76 1.83 2.13
CA ASP A 128 -2.07 0.51 2.66
C ASP A 128 -2.77 0.66 4.02
N PRO A 129 -4.03 0.21 4.19
CA PRO A 129 -4.79 0.42 5.43
C PRO A 129 -4.11 -0.18 6.68
N THR A 130 -3.40 -1.30 6.53
CA THR A 130 -2.67 -1.90 7.66
C THR A 130 -1.53 -0.97 8.08
N LEU A 131 -0.73 -0.53 7.11
CA LEU A 131 0.43 0.32 7.38
C LEU A 131 0.04 1.74 7.81
N GLN A 132 -1.09 2.28 7.34
CA GLN A 132 -1.65 3.54 7.84
C GLN A 132 -2.07 3.43 9.31
N CYS A 133 -2.71 2.32 9.69
CA CYS A 133 -3.06 2.06 11.09
C CYS A 133 -1.82 1.80 11.96
N TYR A 134 -0.79 1.16 11.41
CA TYR A 134 0.50 0.98 12.05
C TYR A 134 1.24 2.31 12.27
N ASP A 135 1.26 3.22 11.30
CA ASP A 135 1.83 4.57 11.44
C ASP A 135 1.19 5.34 12.60
N GLN A 136 -0.14 5.40 12.65
CA GLN A 136 -0.81 6.10 13.77
C GLN A 136 -0.50 5.44 15.12
N ARG A 137 -0.46 4.12 15.18
CA ARG A 137 -0.12 3.38 16.41
C ARG A 137 1.34 3.63 16.83
N ALA A 138 2.28 3.68 15.89
CA ALA A 138 3.67 3.98 16.16
C ALA A 138 3.84 5.43 16.65
N ARG A 139 3.13 6.40 16.05
CA ARG A 139 3.09 7.81 16.50
C ARG A 139 2.57 7.95 17.93
N ILE A 140 1.49 7.25 18.28
CA ILE A 140 0.94 7.23 19.64
C ILE A 140 1.99 6.71 20.64
N ARG A 141 2.68 5.60 20.30
CA ARG A 141 3.73 5.01 21.17
C ARG A 141 4.95 5.91 21.32
N ALA A 142 5.30 6.68 20.28
CA ALA A 142 6.37 7.66 20.30
C ALA A 142 5.99 8.99 20.98
N GLY A 143 4.73 9.18 21.36
CA GLY A 143 4.22 10.44 21.91
C GLY A 143 4.05 11.55 20.87
N HIS A 144 4.13 11.23 19.57
CA HIS A 144 3.95 12.15 18.45
C HIS A 144 2.45 12.29 18.13
N LEU A 145 1.69 12.97 18.99
CA LEU A 145 0.21 12.98 18.91
C LEU A 145 -0.37 13.98 17.89
N GLU A 146 0.46 14.86 17.35
CA GLU A 146 0.01 15.86 16.37
C GLU A 146 -0.59 15.18 15.13
N GLY A 147 -1.84 15.55 14.79
CA GLY A 147 -2.57 15.04 13.62
C GLY A 147 -3.06 13.60 13.71
N VAL A 148 -2.74 12.85 14.78
CA VAL A 148 -3.14 11.43 14.92
C VAL A 148 -4.65 11.26 14.97
N ILE A 149 -5.37 12.18 15.63
CA ILE A 149 -6.83 12.13 15.71
C ILE A 149 -7.43 12.27 14.31
N GLU A 150 -7.02 13.26 13.55
CA GLU A 150 -7.51 13.55 12.20
C GLU A 150 -7.21 12.39 11.24
N ALA A 151 -6.00 11.84 11.27
CA ALA A 151 -5.64 10.66 10.48
C ALA A 151 -6.47 9.43 10.87
N THR A 152 -6.71 9.24 12.17
CA THR A 152 -7.55 8.14 12.67
C THR A 152 -9.01 8.29 12.25
N LYS A 153 -9.54 9.52 12.20
CA LYS A 153 -10.89 9.80 11.68
C LYS A 153 -11.02 9.40 10.21
N GLN A 154 -9.99 9.65 9.39
CA GLN A 154 -9.98 9.22 7.98
C GLN A 154 -10.03 7.70 7.84
N LEU A 155 -9.36 6.97 8.73
CA LEU A 155 -9.41 5.50 8.79
C LEU A 155 -10.74 4.99 9.37
N TRP A 156 -11.34 5.72 10.31
CA TRP A 156 -12.59 5.35 10.96
C TRP A 156 -13.81 5.54 10.03
N LEU A 157 -13.89 6.68 9.34
CA LEU A 157 -15.05 7.11 8.56
C LEU A 157 -15.13 6.42 7.19
N VAL A 158 -15.34 5.10 7.23
CA VAL A 158 -15.59 4.24 6.07
C VAL A 158 -16.79 3.31 6.32
N GLY A 159 -17.50 2.94 5.26
CA GLY A 159 -18.70 2.10 5.32
C GLY A 159 -18.46 0.60 5.43
N PHE A 160 -17.21 0.16 5.47
CA PHE A 160 -16.82 -1.24 5.54
C PHE A 160 -15.98 -1.54 6.78
N SER A 161 -15.88 -2.84 7.10
CA SER A 161 -15.02 -3.31 8.18
C SER A 161 -13.56 -3.06 7.79
N GLN A 162 -12.83 -2.34 8.65
CA GLN A 162 -11.40 -2.11 8.46
C GLN A 162 -10.59 -3.38 8.76
N VAL A 163 -9.33 -3.38 8.33
CA VAL A 163 -8.36 -4.42 8.69
C VAL A 163 -8.13 -4.44 10.20
N SER A 164 -7.89 -5.63 10.77
CA SER A 164 -7.72 -5.83 12.21
C SER A 164 -6.54 -5.06 12.82
N ALA A 165 -5.57 -4.67 11.98
CA ALA A 165 -4.48 -3.78 12.37
C ALA A 165 -4.95 -2.43 12.97
N CYS A 166 -6.16 -2.00 12.61
CA CYS A 166 -6.78 -0.76 13.07
C CYS A 166 -7.52 -0.90 14.40
N ASP A 167 -7.77 -2.13 14.90
CA ASP A 167 -8.61 -2.34 16.09
C ASP A 167 -8.02 -1.63 17.31
N ARG A 168 -6.73 -1.80 17.56
CA ARG A 168 -6.02 -1.11 18.65
C ARG A 168 -5.97 0.41 18.47
N LEU A 169 -5.92 0.89 17.24
CA LEU A 169 -5.99 2.32 16.94
C LEU A 169 -7.37 2.88 17.31
N PHE A 170 -8.43 2.16 16.97
CA PHE A 170 -9.81 2.56 17.27
C PHE A 170 -10.17 2.40 18.74
N GLU A 171 -9.58 1.44 19.46
CA GLU A 171 -9.66 1.37 20.92
C GLU A 171 -9.05 2.62 21.57
N TRP A 172 -7.87 3.04 21.11
CA TRP A 172 -7.26 4.29 21.55
C TRP A 172 -8.14 5.50 21.19
N PHE A 173 -8.64 5.55 19.95
CA PHE A 173 -9.50 6.64 19.49
C PHE A 173 -10.77 6.76 20.34
N ALA A 174 -11.37 5.62 20.72
CA ALA A 174 -12.55 5.57 21.57
C ALA A 174 -12.33 6.09 23.00
N SER A 175 -11.09 6.30 23.42
CA SER A 175 -10.75 6.94 24.69
C SER A 175 -10.50 8.45 24.58
N GLN A 176 -10.57 9.02 23.37
CA GLN A 176 -10.34 10.45 23.13
C GLN A 176 -11.67 11.21 23.11
N ASP A 177 -11.65 12.49 23.51
CA ASP A 177 -12.83 13.38 23.49
C ASP A 177 -13.45 13.54 22.10
N ALA A 178 -12.66 13.32 21.04
CA ALA A 178 -13.10 13.36 19.66
C ALA A 178 -13.99 12.16 19.25
N PHE A 179 -14.11 11.13 20.10
CA PHE A 179 -14.98 9.98 19.87
C PHE A 179 -16.37 10.23 20.43
N THR A 180 -17.17 10.97 19.68
CA THR A 180 -18.52 11.38 20.07
C THR A 180 -19.60 10.54 19.39
N ASP A 181 -20.85 10.66 19.85
CA ASP A 181 -21.99 9.99 19.20
C ASP A 181 -22.12 10.40 17.73
N GLU A 182 -21.80 11.65 17.39
CA GLU A 182 -21.82 12.14 16.01
C GLU A 182 -20.85 11.37 15.10
N ILE A 183 -19.66 11.01 15.57
CA ILE A 183 -18.70 10.27 14.74
C ILE A 183 -19.03 8.78 14.62
N ILE A 184 -19.72 8.22 15.62
CA ILE A 184 -20.26 6.87 15.54
C ILE A 184 -21.40 6.84 14.52
N TRP A 185 -22.33 7.81 14.59
CA TRP A 185 -23.42 7.96 13.62
C TRP A 185 -22.93 8.20 12.20
N ALA A 186 -21.91 9.03 12.01
CA ALA A 186 -21.30 9.25 10.69
C ALA A 186 -20.80 7.92 10.08
N ARG A 187 -20.21 7.02 10.89
CA ARG A 187 -19.78 5.71 10.39
C ARG A 187 -20.95 4.74 10.19
N ILE A 188 -21.99 4.80 11.02
CA ILE A 188 -23.23 4.03 10.81
C ILE A 188 -23.89 4.40 9.49
N ASP A 189 -24.01 5.70 9.20
CA ASP A 189 -24.56 6.19 7.93
C ASP A 189 -23.78 5.62 6.74
N LEU A 190 -22.45 5.70 6.79
CA LEU A 190 -21.59 5.13 5.76
C LEU A 190 -21.76 3.62 5.63
N ALA A 191 -21.90 2.90 6.76
CA ALA A 191 -22.09 1.46 6.76
C ALA A 191 -23.42 1.05 6.10
N MET A 192 -24.50 1.77 6.38
CA MET A 192 -25.81 1.52 5.77
C MET A 192 -25.78 1.83 4.26
N GLN A 193 -25.20 2.97 3.86
CA GLN A 193 -25.03 3.34 2.45
C GLN A 193 -24.17 2.33 1.69
N TYR A 194 -23.14 1.78 2.33
CA TYR A 194 -22.26 0.75 1.75
C TYR A 194 -22.94 -0.63 1.64
N GLY A 195 -24.10 -0.83 2.27
CA GLY A 195 -24.77 -2.13 2.28
C GLY A 195 -24.28 -3.08 3.38
N ASN A 196 -23.75 -2.54 4.48
CA ASN A 196 -23.21 -3.30 5.60
C ASN A 196 -23.99 -3.05 6.91
N PRO A 197 -25.24 -3.55 7.01
CA PRO A 197 -26.05 -3.39 8.21
C PRO A 197 -25.44 -4.09 9.43
N ALA A 198 -24.62 -5.13 9.25
CA ALA A 198 -23.96 -5.82 10.36
C ALA A 198 -22.96 -4.89 11.08
N LEU A 199 -22.17 -4.12 10.32
CA LEU A 199 -21.26 -3.11 10.88
C LEU A 199 -22.05 -2.02 11.62
N ALA A 200 -23.15 -1.52 11.04
CA ALA A 200 -24.00 -0.54 11.69
C ALA A 200 -24.49 -1.03 13.07
N GLY A 201 -24.99 -2.26 13.15
CA GLY A 201 -25.43 -2.85 14.42
C GLY A 201 -24.30 -3.08 15.43
N TYR A 202 -23.09 -3.38 14.97
CA TYR A 202 -21.91 -3.47 15.86
C TYR A 202 -21.57 -2.09 16.44
N LEU A 203 -21.53 -1.05 15.60
CA LEU A 203 -21.23 0.33 16.02
C LEU A 203 -22.27 0.87 17.00
N ALA A 204 -23.55 0.55 16.78
CA ALA A 204 -24.66 0.95 17.63
C ALA A 204 -24.46 0.54 19.09
N LYS A 205 -23.72 -0.55 19.39
CA LYS A 205 -23.42 -0.96 20.78
C LYS A 205 -22.69 0.11 21.60
N LYS A 206 -22.09 1.09 20.93
CA LYS A 206 -21.37 2.23 21.54
C LYS A 206 -22.28 3.42 21.83
N LEU A 207 -23.50 3.44 21.29
CA LEU A 207 -24.51 4.48 21.49
C LEU A 207 -25.48 4.12 22.62
N ASP A 208 -26.32 5.07 23.02
CA ASP A 208 -27.35 4.87 24.03
C ASP A 208 -28.49 3.93 23.55
N ALA A 209 -29.48 3.66 24.42
CA ALA A 209 -30.56 2.75 24.07
C ALA A 209 -31.52 3.31 23.00
N ALA A 210 -31.72 4.62 22.95
CA ALA A 210 -32.62 5.25 21.99
C ALA A 210 -32.01 5.21 20.58
N ASP A 211 -30.74 5.56 20.46
CA ASP A 211 -30.00 5.52 19.22
C ASP A 211 -29.85 4.09 18.68
N ARG A 212 -29.58 3.12 19.57
CA ARG A 212 -29.56 1.70 19.19
C ARG A 212 -30.88 1.23 18.58
N ALA A 213 -32.01 1.72 19.08
CA ALA A 213 -33.32 1.38 18.53
C ALA A 213 -33.49 1.92 17.10
N TRP A 214 -33.00 3.13 16.82
CA TRP A 214 -33.00 3.70 15.47
C TRP A 214 -32.16 2.90 14.50
N VAL A 215 -30.94 2.51 14.89
CA VAL A 215 -30.10 1.65 14.04
C VAL A 215 -30.76 0.30 13.79
N ALA A 216 -31.37 -0.32 14.80
CA ALA A 216 -32.09 -1.58 14.64
C ALA A 216 -33.28 -1.47 13.69
N LEU A 217 -34.01 -0.35 13.74
CA LEU A 217 -35.09 -0.05 12.80
C LEU A 217 -34.55 0.13 11.37
N TRP A 218 -33.40 0.79 11.20
CA TRP A 218 -32.75 0.91 9.90
C TRP A 218 -32.30 -0.45 9.36
N GLN A 219 -31.68 -1.31 10.18
CA GLN A 219 -31.33 -2.68 9.80
C GLN A 219 -32.57 -3.48 9.37
N ARG A 220 -33.70 -3.33 10.08
CA ARG A 220 -34.96 -3.95 9.68
C ARG A 220 -35.44 -3.43 8.34
N ALA A 221 -35.43 -2.11 8.14
CA ALA A 221 -35.83 -1.47 6.90
C ALA A 221 -34.97 -1.90 5.71
N TYR A 222 -33.70 -2.19 5.95
CA TYR A 222 -32.79 -2.76 4.97
C TYR A 222 -33.19 -4.18 4.55
N SER A 223 -33.61 -5.03 5.50
CA SER A 223 -33.95 -6.44 5.25
C SER A 223 -35.42 -6.71 4.87
N ASP A 224 -36.33 -5.89 5.38
CA ASP A 224 -37.79 -5.95 5.17
C ASP A 224 -38.34 -4.52 5.07
N PRO A 225 -38.20 -3.87 3.89
CA PRO A 225 -38.66 -2.51 3.69
C PRO A 225 -40.16 -2.33 3.96
N ARG A 226 -40.99 -3.29 3.51
CA ARG A 226 -42.45 -3.19 3.66
C ARG A 226 -42.88 -3.25 5.13
N GLY A 227 -42.32 -4.18 5.89
CA GLY A 227 -42.60 -4.30 7.32
C GLY A 227 -42.13 -3.06 8.09
N ALA A 228 -40.91 -2.58 7.82
CA ALA A 228 -40.38 -1.40 8.49
C ALA A 228 -41.16 -0.12 8.16
N LEU A 229 -41.55 0.11 6.90
CA LEU A 229 -42.32 1.29 6.49
C LEU A 229 -43.73 1.35 7.11
N ALA A 230 -44.23 0.25 7.67
CA ALA A 230 -45.49 0.23 8.43
C ALA A 230 -45.33 0.75 9.88
N GLU A 231 -44.10 0.84 10.39
CA GLU A 231 -43.80 1.23 11.77
C GLU A 231 -44.21 2.70 12.02
N PRO A 232 -45.02 2.99 13.07
CA PRO A 232 -45.45 4.36 13.37
C PRO A 232 -44.28 5.33 13.61
N ALA A 233 -43.15 4.82 14.13
CA ALA A 233 -41.96 5.62 14.38
C ALA A 233 -41.40 6.28 13.11
N LEU A 234 -41.52 5.64 11.93
CA LEU A 234 -41.06 6.21 10.66
C LEU A 234 -42.00 7.28 10.09
N ARG A 235 -43.18 7.49 10.69
CA ARG A 235 -44.11 8.56 10.29
C ARG A 235 -43.77 9.92 10.89
N ILE A 236 -42.90 9.94 11.90
CA ILE A 236 -42.43 11.18 12.53
C ILE A 236 -41.24 11.66 11.69
N ASP A 237 -41.38 12.83 11.07
CA ASP A 237 -40.30 13.40 10.26
C ASP A 237 -39.12 13.83 11.14
N SER A 238 -37.94 13.29 10.83
CA SER A 238 -36.66 13.59 11.45
C SER A 238 -35.53 13.24 10.48
N ASP A 239 -34.31 13.69 10.79
CA ASP A 239 -33.14 13.35 9.97
C ASP A 239 -32.94 11.83 9.89
N PHE A 240 -33.17 11.11 10.98
CA PHE A 240 -33.05 9.65 11.04
C PHE A 240 -34.12 8.95 10.20
N THR A 241 -35.38 9.33 10.37
CA THR A 241 -36.48 8.67 9.64
C THR A 241 -36.40 8.93 8.15
N ARG A 242 -35.98 10.12 7.72
CA ARG A 242 -35.72 10.43 6.30
C ARG A 242 -34.66 9.52 5.70
N LYS A 243 -33.54 9.30 6.39
CA LYS A 243 -32.48 8.38 5.94
C LYS A 243 -32.99 6.94 5.83
N ILE A 244 -33.69 6.46 6.87
CA ILE A 244 -34.21 5.08 6.92
C ILE A 244 -35.24 4.85 5.80
N VAL A 245 -36.19 5.77 5.63
CA VAL A 245 -37.22 5.68 4.58
C VAL A 245 -36.58 5.75 3.20
N ALA A 246 -35.62 6.65 2.97
CA ALA A 246 -34.93 6.75 1.69
C ALA A 246 -34.21 5.45 1.31
N ASP A 247 -33.45 4.85 2.24
CA ASP A 247 -32.75 3.59 1.99
C ASP A 247 -33.72 2.40 1.82
N ALA A 248 -34.84 2.39 2.54
CA ALA A 248 -35.88 1.38 2.40
C ALA A 248 -36.58 1.42 1.03
N VAL A 249 -36.86 2.61 0.49
CA VAL A 249 -37.56 2.78 -0.80
C VAL A 249 -36.67 2.45 -2.00
N LEU A 250 -35.35 2.56 -1.85
CA LEU A 250 -34.38 2.23 -2.91
C LEU A 250 -34.10 0.72 -3.05
N ARG A 251 -34.72 -0.12 -2.22
CA ARG A 251 -34.51 -1.58 -2.15
C ARG A 251 -35.74 -2.35 -2.59
#